data_AF-A0A0Q7PQG1-F1
#
_entry.id   AF-A0A0Q7PQG1-F1
#
_cell.length_a   1.000
_cell.length_b   1.000
_cell.length_c   1.000
_cell.angle_alpha   90.00
_cell.angle_beta   90.00
_cell.angle_gamma   90.00
#
_symmetry.space_group_name_H-M   'P 1'
#
loop_
_entity.id
_entity.type
_entity.pdbx_description
1 polymer ?
#
loop_
_entity_poly.entity_id
_entity_poly.type
_entity_poly.pdbx_seq_one_letter_code
_entity_poly.pdbx_strand_id
1 'polypeptide(L)'
;MTTLLSADALRVARTLAGLSQREVASQVAITQKAVWIAENTDQLAKPTNAKLRTYYETLGIEFLGTIDLRAGLTTGLGARWRTPYRLPVEHSEATDYHTERTGIAFVAARALLNRKQSEIANDSGMAERKIGQLEAGLSADQESSLRLRSFYERERIAFLGWGDVTSGLYYGVGVKWQGSN
;
A
#
# COMPACT_ATOMS: atom_id res chain seq x y z
N MET A 1 15.75 7.09 12.88
CA MET A 1 15.44 6.70 11.49
C MET A 1 14.28 7.55 11.03
N THR A 2 14.46 8.34 9.97
CA THR A 2 13.37 9.17 9.43
C THR A 2 12.71 8.36 8.32
N THR A 3 11.53 7.80 8.59
CA THR A 3 10.73 7.16 7.55
C THR A 3 10.40 8.20 6.50
N LEU A 4 10.69 7.95 5.23
CA LEU A 4 10.33 8.87 4.16
C LEU A 4 8.85 8.78 3.82
N LEU A 5 8.25 9.95 3.58
CA LEU A 5 6.95 10.03 2.96
C LEU A 5 7.18 10.37 1.48
N SER A 6 7.09 9.37 0.61
CA SER A 6 7.15 9.55 -0.84
C SER A 6 5.76 9.61 -1.46
N ALA A 7 5.68 10.14 -2.68
CA ALA A 7 4.44 10.12 -3.47
C ALA A 7 3.88 8.70 -3.62
N ASP A 8 4.76 7.73 -3.89
CA ASP A 8 4.43 6.31 -4.00
C ASP A 8 3.77 5.76 -2.74
N ALA A 9 4.38 6.04 -1.58
CA ALA A 9 3.88 5.54 -0.30
C ALA A 9 2.53 6.17 0.07
N LEU A 10 2.29 7.44 -0.31
CA LEU A 10 1.00 8.10 -0.14
C LEU A 10 -0.10 7.47 -1.01
N ARG A 11 0.20 7.15 -2.28
CA ARG A 11 -0.75 6.44 -3.15
C ARG A 11 -1.12 5.08 -2.56
N VAL A 12 -0.11 4.33 -2.08
CA VAL A 12 -0.32 3.05 -1.39
C VAL A 12 -1.23 3.23 -0.17
N ALA A 13 -0.88 4.15 0.73
CA ALA A 13 -1.65 4.38 1.95
C ALA A 13 -3.12 4.73 1.66
N ARG A 14 -3.36 5.63 0.69
CA ARG A 14 -4.71 5.97 0.26
C ARG A 14 -5.48 4.75 -0.24
N THR A 15 -4.84 3.91 -1.04
CA THR A 15 -5.49 2.75 -1.65
C THR A 15 -5.72 1.61 -0.67
N LEU A 16 -4.84 1.41 0.31
CA LEU A 16 -5.07 0.49 1.43
C LEU A 16 -6.29 0.94 2.24
N ALA A 17 -6.41 2.23 2.53
CA ALA A 17 -7.56 2.80 3.23
C ALA A 17 -8.86 2.80 2.40
N GLY A 18 -8.81 2.43 1.11
CA GLY A 18 -9.98 2.46 0.23
C GLY A 18 -10.53 3.86 -0.07
N LEU A 19 -9.72 4.91 0.08
CA LEU A 19 -10.16 6.30 -0.02
C LEU A 19 -9.86 6.93 -1.39
N SER A 20 -10.73 7.85 -1.80
CA SER A 20 -10.46 8.78 -2.90
C SER A 20 -9.63 9.98 -2.42
N GLN A 21 -8.95 10.66 -3.36
CA GLN A 21 -8.23 11.90 -3.04
C GLN A 21 -9.15 12.99 -2.47
N ARG A 22 -10.42 13.00 -2.90
CA ARG A 22 -11.44 13.95 -2.42
C ARG A 22 -11.80 13.70 -0.96
N GLU A 23 -11.98 12.44 -0.57
CA GLU A 23 -12.29 12.07 0.81
C GLU A 23 -11.12 12.44 1.73
N VAL A 24 -9.89 12.10 1.35
CA VAL A 24 -8.68 12.46 2.11
C VAL A 24 -8.57 13.97 2.27
N ALA A 25 -8.76 14.74 1.19
CA ALA A 25 -8.73 16.20 1.23
C ALA A 25 -9.75 16.77 2.23
N SER A 26 -10.97 16.23 2.22
CA SER A 26 -12.03 16.62 3.15
C SER A 26 -11.67 16.32 4.61
N GLN A 27 -11.16 15.12 4.89
CA GLN A 27 -10.84 14.69 6.26
C GLN A 27 -9.62 15.42 6.84
N VAL A 28 -8.66 15.80 5.99
CA VAL A 28 -7.41 16.46 6.40
C VAL A 28 -7.51 17.99 6.31
N ALA A 29 -8.65 18.53 5.88
CA ALA A 29 -8.90 19.96 5.66
C ALA A 29 -7.82 20.61 4.76
N ILE A 30 -7.56 19.98 3.62
CA ILE A 30 -6.67 20.49 2.56
C ILE A 30 -7.39 20.40 1.21
N THR A 31 -6.82 21.00 0.16
CA THR A 31 -7.43 20.90 -1.18
C THR A 31 -7.14 19.55 -1.83
N GLN A 32 -8.05 19.06 -2.67
CA GLN A 32 -7.80 17.86 -3.49
C GLN A 32 -6.55 18.02 -4.36
N LYS A 33 -6.29 19.24 -4.87
CA LYS A 33 -5.07 19.55 -5.62
C LYS A 33 -3.81 19.32 -4.78
N ALA A 34 -3.83 19.66 -3.49
CA ALA A 34 -2.69 19.41 -2.61
C ALA A 34 -2.43 17.90 -2.42
N VAL A 35 -3.49 17.08 -2.28
CA VAL A 35 -3.37 15.61 -2.25
C VAL A 35 -2.81 15.09 -3.57
N TRP A 36 -3.32 15.56 -4.70
CA TRP A 36 -2.85 15.16 -6.02
C TRP A 36 -1.36 15.49 -6.21
N ILE A 37 -0.90 16.69 -5.84
CA ILE A 37 0.52 17.05 -5.92
C ILE A 37 1.35 16.14 -5.01
N ALA A 38 0.87 15.84 -3.80
CA ALA A 38 1.55 14.96 -2.85
C ALA A 38 1.75 13.54 -3.40
N GLU A 39 0.75 13.04 -4.13
CA GLU A 39 0.75 11.70 -4.71
C GLU A 39 1.45 11.62 -6.07
N ASN A 40 1.86 12.73 -6.68
CA ASN A 40 2.48 12.73 -8.02
C ASN A 40 3.85 13.40 -8.06
N THR A 41 4.25 14.10 -6.99
CA THR A 41 5.53 14.82 -6.93
C THR A 41 6.12 14.71 -5.53
N ASP A 42 7.45 14.62 -5.45
CA ASP A 42 8.16 14.73 -4.16
C ASP A 42 8.37 16.19 -3.72
N GLN A 43 7.78 17.16 -4.45
CA GLN A 43 8.00 18.60 -4.28
C GLN A 43 6.92 19.26 -3.39
N LEU A 44 6.46 18.59 -2.35
CA LEU A 44 5.40 19.15 -1.50
C LEU A 44 5.92 20.02 -0.36
N ALA A 45 5.10 21.00 0.03
CA ALA A 45 5.29 21.75 1.26
C ALA A 45 5.23 20.79 2.47
N LYS A 46 6.28 20.82 3.31
CA LYS A 46 6.40 20.06 4.57
C LYS A 46 5.10 19.97 5.40
N PRO A 47 4.29 21.03 5.60
CA PRO A 47 3.06 20.93 6.40
C PRO A 47 2.00 19.98 5.84
N THR A 48 1.83 19.91 4.52
CA THR A 48 0.83 19.01 3.92
C THR A 48 1.26 17.54 4.08
N ASN A 49 2.55 17.25 3.91
CA ASN A 49 3.11 15.92 4.15
C ASN A 49 2.92 15.48 5.61
N ALA A 50 3.16 16.39 6.57
CA ALA A 50 2.94 16.09 7.98
C ALA A 50 1.47 15.75 8.27
N LYS A 51 0.52 16.54 7.75
CA LYS A 51 -0.91 16.29 7.93
C LYS A 51 -1.35 14.94 7.33
N LEU A 52 -0.95 14.65 6.09
CA LEU A 52 -1.27 13.38 5.43
C LEU A 52 -0.69 12.20 6.20
N ARG A 53 0.58 12.29 6.60
CA ARG A 53 1.23 11.27 7.42
C ARG A 53 0.44 10.99 8.69
N THR A 54 0.18 12.02 9.51
CA THR A 54 -0.53 11.86 10.78
C THR A 54 -1.90 11.24 10.57
N TYR A 55 -2.63 11.67 9.54
CA TYR A 55 -3.93 11.11 9.22
C TYR A 55 -3.86 9.60 8.92
N TYR A 56 -2.98 9.17 8.01
CA TYR A 56 -2.83 7.75 7.68
C TYR A 56 -2.29 6.93 8.86
N GLU A 57 -1.34 7.46 9.63
CA GLU A 57 -0.85 6.80 10.85
C GLU A 57 -1.95 6.62 11.91
N THR A 58 -2.90 7.56 11.99
CA THR A 58 -4.09 7.46 12.86
C THR A 58 -5.07 6.38 12.40
N LEU A 59 -5.16 6.14 11.08
CA LEU A 59 -5.92 5.01 10.55
C LEU A 59 -5.24 3.66 10.84
N GLY A 60 -3.97 3.67 11.28
CA GLY A 60 -3.19 2.46 11.52
C GLY A 60 -2.29 2.06 10.36
N ILE A 61 -1.98 2.97 9.43
CA ILE A 61 -1.02 2.74 8.34
C ILE A 61 0.40 3.09 8.79
N GLU A 62 1.34 2.21 8.50
CA GLU A 62 2.77 2.42 8.67
C GLU A 62 3.42 2.72 7.32
N PHE A 63 4.11 3.85 7.23
CA PHE A 63 4.99 4.14 6.10
C PHE A 63 6.30 3.35 6.23
N LEU A 64 6.79 2.87 5.10
CA LEU A 64 7.98 2.03 5.01
C LEU A 64 9.09 2.74 4.24
N GLY A 65 10.31 2.26 4.47
CA GLY A 65 11.49 2.64 3.72
C GLY A 65 12.53 3.34 4.58
N THR A 66 13.77 3.20 4.15
CA THR A 66 14.95 3.77 4.80
C THR A 66 15.74 4.61 3.82
N ILE A 67 16.34 5.68 4.32
CA ILE A 67 17.35 6.45 3.61
C ILE A 67 18.70 6.00 4.12
N ASP A 68 19.56 5.55 3.21
CA ASP A 68 20.99 5.55 3.47
C ASP A 68 21.52 6.95 3.17
N LEU A 69 21.80 7.73 4.22
CA LEU A 69 22.34 9.08 4.11
C LEU A 69 23.74 9.13 3.51
N ARG A 70 24.51 8.02 3.55
CA ARG A 70 25.85 7.95 2.96
C ARG A 70 25.79 7.67 1.47
N ALA A 71 24.91 6.77 1.05
CA ALA A 71 24.77 6.39 -0.36
C ALA A 71 23.78 7.27 -1.13
N GLY A 72 22.95 8.07 -0.43
CA GLY A 72 21.83 8.79 -1.04
C GLY A 72 20.74 7.87 -1.58
N LEU A 73 20.78 6.58 -1.21
CA LEU A 73 19.87 5.56 -1.71
C LEU A 73 18.68 5.42 -0.78
N THR A 74 17.50 5.38 -1.38
CA THR A 74 16.27 5.07 -0.66
C THR A 74 15.84 3.66 -1.00
N THR A 75 15.57 2.85 0.00
CA THR A 75 15.15 1.45 -0.19
C THR A 75 13.86 1.16 0.57
N GLY A 76 13.04 0.26 0.04
CA GLY A 76 11.88 -0.25 0.80
C GLY A 76 10.70 0.71 0.94
N LEU A 77 10.62 1.77 0.11
CA LEU A 77 9.50 2.72 0.16
C LEU A 77 8.17 2.01 -0.10
N GLY A 78 7.16 2.33 0.71
CA GLY A 78 5.84 1.74 0.61
C GLY A 78 4.99 2.05 1.84
N ALA A 79 3.90 1.32 1.99
CA ALA A 79 3.06 1.41 3.18
C ALA A 79 2.37 0.08 3.45
N ARG A 80 1.99 -0.14 4.70
CA ARG A 80 1.21 -1.31 5.14
C ARG A 80 0.30 -0.95 6.30
N TRP A 81 -0.67 -1.80 6.60
CA TRP A 81 -1.34 -1.77 7.90
C TRP A 81 -0.36 -2.10 9.02
N ARG A 82 -0.61 -1.57 10.21
CA ARG A 82 0.15 -1.91 11.42
C ARG A 82 0.12 -3.41 11.63
N THR A 83 1.28 -3.99 11.92
CA THR A 83 1.43 -5.43 12.16
C THR A 83 1.47 -5.69 13.67
N PRO A 84 0.75 -6.70 14.18
CA PRO A 84 0.86 -7.10 15.57
C PRO A 84 2.24 -7.69 15.86
N TYR A 85 2.68 -7.58 17.11
CA TYR A 85 3.99 -8.10 17.54
C TYR A 85 4.04 -9.64 17.59
N ARG A 86 2.89 -10.29 17.78
CA ARG A 86 2.75 -11.75 17.83
C ARG A 86 1.41 -12.19 17.23
N LEU A 87 1.40 -13.42 16.72
CA LEU A 87 0.19 -14.11 16.30
C LEU A 87 0.03 -15.39 17.15
N PRO A 88 -1.20 -15.79 17.52
CA PRO A 88 -2.45 -15.07 17.31
C PRO A 88 -2.52 -13.78 18.16
N VAL A 89 -3.26 -12.78 17.69
CA VAL A 89 -3.45 -11.52 18.42
C VAL A 89 -4.36 -11.78 19.62
N GLU A 90 -4.01 -11.23 20.79
CA GLU A 90 -4.90 -11.33 21.95
C GLU A 90 -6.18 -10.52 21.70
N HIS A 91 -7.32 -11.05 22.14
CA HIS A 91 -8.64 -10.43 21.88
C HIS A 91 -8.74 -8.97 22.33
N SER A 92 -8.03 -8.60 23.41
CA SER A 92 -7.98 -7.23 23.93
C SER A 92 -7.23 -6.25 23.02
N GLU A 93 -6.35 -6.74 22.15
CA GLU A 93 -5.54 -5.93 21.23
C GLU A 93 -6.08 -6.00 19.79
N ALA A 94 -7.05 -6.88 19.51
CA ALA A 94 -7.53 -7.16 18.16
C ALA A 94 -8.15 -5.91 17.48
N THR A 95 -8.75 -5.00 18.24
CA THR A 95 -9.33 -3.75 17.72
C THR A 95 -8.29 -2.72 17.29
N ASP A 96 -7.04 -2.88 17.72
CA ASP A 96 -5.95 -1.94 17.41
C ASP A 96 -5.29 -2.19 16.05
N TYR A 97 -5.67 -3.30 15.40
CA TYR A 97 -5.10 -3.71 14.12
C TYR A 97 -6.18 -3.87 13.06
N HIS A 98 -5.88 -3.35 11.87
CA HIS A 98 -6.71 -3.58 10.70
C HIS A 98 -6.48 -5.00 10.16
N THR A 99 -7.58 -5.67 9.82
CA THR A 99 -7.59 -7.03 9.27
C THR A 99 -8.10 -7.04 7.84
N GLU A 100 -7.44 -7.80 6.98
CA GLU A 100 -7.88 -8.05 5.61
C GLU A 100 -8.30 -9.51 5.42
N ARG A 101 -9.20 -9.74 4.47
CA ARG A 101 -9.59 -11.10 4.06
C ARG A 101 -8.57 -11.74 3.12
N THR A 102 -7.73 -10.94 2.49
CA THR A 102 -6.68 -11.40 1.58
C THR A 102 -5.33 -10.85 2.05
N GLY A 103 -4.29 -11.69 1.97
CA GLY A 103 -2.93 -11.27 2.32
C GLY A 103 -2.22 -10.46 1.24
N ILE A 104 -2.91 -10.14 0.14
CA ILE A 104 -2.31 -9.56 -1.07
C ILE A 104 -3.11 -8.34 -1.49
N ALA A 105 -2.49 -7.15 -1.39
CA ALA A 105 -3.09 -5.90 -1.79
C ALA A 105 -2.71 -5.51 -3.23
N PHE A 106 -3.36 -6.12 -4.24
CA PHE A 106 -3.07 -5.82 -5.66
C PHE A 106 -3.35 -4.37 -6.04
N VAL A 107 -4.42 -3.76 -5.51
CA VAL A 107 -4.73 -2.34 -5.76
C VAL A 107 -3.60 -1.46 -5.27
N ALA A 108 -3.05 -1.78 -4.09
CA ALA A 108 -1.94 -1.06 -3.51
C ALA A 108 -0.65 -1.25 -4.32
N ALA A 109 -0.38 -2.46 -4.83
CA ALA A 109 0.75 -2.70 -5.74
C ALA A 109 0.65 -1.86 -7.01
N ARG A 110 -0.53 -1.78 -7.61
CA ARG A 110 -0.78 -0.92 -8.77
C ARG A 110 -0.58 0.56 -8.46
N ALA A 111 -1.04 0.99 -7.28
CA ALA A 111 -0.88 2.35 -6.80
C ALA A 111 0.59 2.72 -6.59
N LEU A 112 1.39 1.77 -6.10
CA LEU A 112 2.83 1.92 -5.96
C LEU A 112 3.48 2.16 -7.33
N LEU A 113 3.15 1.33 -8.35
CA LEU A 113 3.62 1.51 -9.73
C LEU A 113 3.10 2.79 -10.42
N ASN A 114 2.05 3.42 -9.89
CA ASN A 114 1.34 4.54 -10.52
C ASN A 114 0.81 4.25 -11.94
N ARG A 115 0.35 3.02 -12.18
CA ARG A 115 -0.18 2.59 -13.50
C ARG A 115 -1.68 2.35 -13.48
N LYS A 116 -2.30 2.43 -14.65
CA LYS A 116 -3.71 2.08 -14.87
C LYS A 116 -3.87 0.57 -15.01
N GLN A 117 -5.07 0.05 -14.74
CA GLN A 117 -5.35 -1.39 -14.91
C GLN A 117 -5.13 -1.85 -16.36
N SER A 118 -5.47 -1.01 -17.35
CA SER A 118 -5.23 -1.30 -18.76
C SER A 118 -3.76 -1.48 -19.12
N GLU A 119 -2.85 -0.73 -18.49
CA GLU A 119 -1.41 -0.88 -18.69
C GLU A 119 -0.93 -2.21 -18.09
N ILE A 120 -1.37 -2.54 -16.87
CA ILE A 120 -1.08 -3.83 -16.24
C ILE A 120 -1.64 -4.99 -17.08
N ALA A 121 -2.84 -4.83 -17.65
CA ALA A 121 -3.47 -5.84 -18.50
C ALA A 121 -2.60 -6.18 -19.72
N ASN A 122 -2.09 -5.15 -20.40
CA ASN A 122 -1.20 -5.30 -21.54
C ASN A 122 0.11 -5.98 -21.15
N ASP A 123 0.76 -5.52 -20.08
CA ASP A 123 2.10 -6.01 -19.70
C ASP A 123 2.04 -7.42 -19.07
N SER A 124 0.96 -7.75 -18.37
CA SER A 124 0.77 -9.06 -17.73
C SER A 124 0.14 -10.11 -18.64
N GLY A 125 -0.44 -9.68 -19.78
CA GLY A 125 -1.23 -10.51 -20.68
C GLY A 125 -2.52 -11.04 -20.03
N MET A 126 -3.08 -10.31 -19.07
CA MET A 126 -4.33 -10.65 -18.38
C MET A 126 -5.44 -9.68 -18.77
N ALA A 127 -6.68 -10.16 -18.84
CA ALA A 127 -7.81 -9.28 -19.11
C ALA A 127 -7.99 -8.24 -17.99
N GLU A 128 -8.22 -6.98 -18.35
CA GLU A 128 -8.41 -5.87 -17.40
C GLU A 128 -9.54 -6.16 -16.39
N ARG A 129 -10.66 -6.73 -16.85
CA ARG A 129 -11.76 -7.18 -15.97
C ARG A 129 -11.29 -8.18 -14.91
N LYS A 130 -10.41 -9.11 -15.27
CA LYS A 130 -9.89 -10.14 -14.37
C LYS A 130 -8.97 -9.53 -13.32
N ILE A 131 -8.13 -8.57 -13.71
CA ILE A 131 -7.31 -7.77 -12.78
C ILE A 131 -8.22 -7.03 -11.80
N GLY A 132 -9.28 -6.36 -12.29
CA GLY A 132 -10.24 -5.67 -11.43
C GLY A 132 -10.93 -6.59 -10.41
N GLN A 133 -11.26 -7.82 -10.79
CA GLN A 133 -11.83 -8.82 -9.88
C GLN A 133 -10.83 -9.27 -8.81
N LEU A 134 -9.56 -9.47 -9.17
CA LEU A 134 -8.49 -9.82 -8.22
C LEU A 134 -8.22 -8.66 -7.26
N GLU A 135 -8.16 -7.43 -7.79
CA GLU A 135 -7.99 -6.20 -7.03
C GLU A 135 -9.12 -5.97 -6.02
N ALA A 136 -10.37 -6.28 -6.38
CA ALA A 136 -11.52 -6.19 -5.50
C ALA A 136 -11.66 -7.38 -4.54
N GLY A 137 -10.78 -8.38 -4.59
CA GLY A 137 -10.88 -9.60 -3.79
C GLY A 137 -12.07 -10.50 -4.15
N LEU A 138 -12.64 -10.33 -5.35
CA LEU A 138 -13.84 -11.03 -5.82
C LEU A 138 -13.54 -12.33 -6.58
N SER A 139 -12.27 -12.64 -6.84
CA SER A 139 -11.88 -13.86 -7.56
C SER A 139 -11.06 -14.78 -6.67
N ALA A 140 -11.51 -16.04 -6.54
CA ALA A 140 -10.79 -17.13 -5.89
C ALA A 140 -9.83 -17.88 -6.85
N ASP A 141 -9.62 -17.35 -8.06
CA ASP A 141 -8.76 -17.98 -9.06
C ASP A 141 -7.28 -17.83 -8.69
N GLN A 142 -6.73 -18.93 -8.18
CA GLN A 142 -5.37 -19.00 -7.68
C GLN A 142 -4.33 -18.83 -8.80
N GLU A 143 -4.59 -19.34 -10.01
CA GLU A 143 -3.64 -19.25 -11.12
C GLU A 143 -3.48 -17.79 -11.57
N SER A 144 -4.61 -17.10 -11.78
CA SER A 144 -4.59 -15.67 -12.13
C SER A 144 -4.00 -14.81 -11.02
N SER A 145 -4.27 -15.15 -9.75
CA SER A 145 -3.68 -14.46 -8.60
C SER A 145 -2.15 -14.62 -8.57
N LEU A 146 -1.65 -15.85 -8.73
CA LEU A 146 -0.21 -16.14 -8.78
C LEU A 146 0.47 -15.45 -9.97
N ARG A 147 -0.18 -15.42 -11.13
CA ARG A 147 0.33 -14.73 -12.32
C ARG A 147 0.45 -13.22 -12.10
N LEU A 148 -0.60 -12.60 -11.56
CA LEU A 148 -0.61 -11.16 -11.28
C LEU A 148 0.42 -10.81 -10.19
N ARG A 149 0.53 -11.64 -9.14
CA ARG A 149 1.57 -11.50 -8.11
C ARG A 149 2.97 -11.57 -8.71
N SER A 150 3.23 -12.58 -9.54
CA SER A 150 4.53 -12.76 -10.20
C SER A 150 4.88 -11.58 -11.10
N PHE A 151 3.88 -10.97 -11.75
CA PHE A 151 4.07 -9.73 -12.52
C PHE A 151 4.59 -8.59 -11.61
N TYR A 152 3.90 -8.29 -10.51
CA TYR A 152 4.33 -7.22 -9.60
C TYR A 152 5.68 -7.50 -8.93
N GLU A 153 5.98 -8.76 -8.61
CA GLU A 153 7.28 -9.15 -8.05
C GLU A 153 8.42 -8.93 -9.05
N ARG A 154 8.20 -9.16 -10.36
CA ARG A 154 9.16 -8.79 -11.42
C ARG A 154 9.35 -7.28 -11.55
N GLU A 155 8.28 -6.51 -11.34
CA GLU A 155 8.32 -5.05 -11.22
C GLU A 155 8.94 -4.58 -9.88
N ARG A 156 9.64 -5.46 -9.14
CA ARG A 156 10.33 -5.16 -7.87
C ARG A 156 9.38 -4.73 -6.75
N ILE A 157 8.14 -5.21 -6.74
CA ILE A 157 7.22 -4.99 -5.62
C ILE A 157 7.23 -6.20 -4.69
N ALA A 158 7.34 -5.94 -3.39
CA ALA A 158 7.15 -6.94 -2.35
C ALA A 158 5.77 -6.74 -1.71
N PHE A 159 4.99 -7.82 -1.69
CA PHE A 159 3.76 -7.89 -0.90
C PHE A 159 4.09 -8.21 0.55
N LEU A 160 3.35 -7.58 1.45
CA LEU A 160 3.45 -7.74 2.89
C LEU A 160 2.11 -8.23 3.41
N GLY A 161 2.14 -8.95 4.53
CA GLY A 161 0.95 -9.47 5.17
C GLY A 161 1.25 -10.79 5.87
N TRP A 162 0.76 -10.95 7.10
CA TRP A 162 0.88 -12.15 7.90
C TRP A 162 -0.52 -12.74 8.08
N GLY A 163 -0.72 -13.96 7.60
CA GLY A 163 -1.97 -14.68 7.79
C GLY A 163 -2.01 -15.35 9.16
N ASP A 164 -3.10 -15.16 9.87
CA ASP A 164 -3.44 -15.96 11.03
C ASP A 164 -4.38 -17.10 10.58
N VAL A 165 -3.86 -18.33 10.61
CA VAL A 165 -4.58 -19.53 10.18
C VAL A 165 -5.81 -19.79 11.05
N THR A 166 -5.80 -19.35 12.32
CA THR A 166 -6.90 -19.60 13.25
C THR A 166 -8.12 -18.73 12.97
N SER A 167 -7.90 -17.46 12.61
CA SER A 167 -8.96 -16.51 12.28
C SER A 167 -9.28 -16.43 10.78
N GLY A 168 -8.37 -16.90 9.92
CA GLY A 168 -8.47 -16.74 8.46
C GLY A 168 -8.27 -15.28 8.02
N LEU A 169 -7.73 -14.43 8.89
CA LEU A 169 -7.51 -13.01 8.66
C LEU A 169 -6.02 -12.73 8.41
N TYR A 170 -5.76 -11.63 7.71
CA TYR A 170 -4.42 -11.15 7.43
C TYR A 170 -4.17 -9.82 8.11
N TYR A 171 -3.02 -9.71 8.77
CA TYR A 171 -2.54 -8.49 9.42
C TYR A 171 -1.34 -7.94 8.67
N GLY A 172 -1.05 -6.64 8.83
CA GLY A 172 0.16 -6.06 8.24
C GLY A 172 0.16 -6.02 6.71
N VAL A 173 -1.03 -6.11 6.09
CA VAL A 173 -1.16 -6.16 4.64
C VAL A 173 -0.72 -4.83 4.03
N GLY A 174 0.10 -4.92 2.99
CA GLY A 174 0.66 -3.75 2.33
C GLY A 174 1.63 -4.11 1.22
N VAL A 175 2.32 -3.10 0.71
CA VAL A 175 3.31 -3.26 -0.35
C VAL A 175 4.47 -2.31 -0.17
N LYS A 176 5.64 -2.70 -0.68
CA LYS A 176 6.81 -1.83 -0.78
C LYS A 176 7.66 -2.17 -1.99
N TRP A 177 8.49 -1.23 -2.41
CA TRP A 177 9.57 -1.52 -3.34
C TRP A 177 10.58 -2.50 -2.70
N GLN A 178 11.04 -3.47 -3.47
CA GLN A 178 12.20 -4.27 -3.11
C GLN A 178 13.43 -3.34 -3.18
N GLY A 179 14.29 -3.40 -2.17
CA GLY A 179 15.57 -2.68 -2.23
C GLY A 179 16.39 -3.19 -3.41
N SER A 180 17.08 -2.28 -4.09
CA SER A 180 18.14 -2.67 -5.03
C SER A 180 19.22 -3.40 -4.23
N ASN A 181 19.47 -4.66 -4.58
CA ASN A 181 20.63 -5.40 -4.09
C ASN A 181 21.88 -4.94 -4.83
#